data_AF-A0A532D1X8-F1
#
_entry.id   AF-A0A532D1X8-F1
#
_cell.length_a   1.000
_cell.length_b   1.000
_cell.length_c   1.000
_cell.angle_alpha   90.00
_cell.angle_beta   90.00
_cell.angle_gamma   90.00
#
_symmetry.space_group_name_H-M   'P 1'
#
loop_
_entity.id
_entity.type
_entity.pdbx_description
1 polymer ?
#
loop_
_entity_poly.entity_id
_entity_poly.type
_entity_poly.pdbx_seq_one_letter_code
_entity_poly.pdbx_strand_id
1 'polypeptide(L)' 'MITSDQELQVTQERIAEFHRWLTQIRQTARSEEFDAVAGSYRLEIERMQADVLDYLLRPLPTSRHRQPA' A
#
# COMPACT_ATOMS: atom_id res chain seq x y z
N MET A 1 -9.13 0.85 3.29
CA MET A 1 -9.87 -0.28 2.69
C MET A 1 -10.10 -0.03 1.21
N ILE A 2 -9.49 -0.84 0.35
CA ILE A 2 -9.56 -0.77 -1.13
C ILE A 2 -10.75 -1.59 -1.64
N THR A 3 -11.43 -1.13 -2.69
CA THR A 3 -12.64 -1.77 -3.23
C THR A 3 -12.61 -2.03 -4.74
N SER A 4 -11.64 -1.47 -5.45
CA SER A 4 -11.49 -1.63 -6.90
C SER A 4 -10.03 -1.73 -7.32
N ASP A 5 -9.79 -2.23 -8.54
CA ASP A 5 -8.45 -2.28 -9.13
C ASP A 5 -7.85 -0.89 -9.31
N GLN A 6 -8.68 0.13 -9.56
CA GLN A 6 -8.24 1.51 -9.65
C GLN A 6 -7.71 2.02 -8.30
N GLU A 7 -8.43 1.74 -7.21
CA GLU A 7 -7.99 2.10 -5.85
C GLU A 7 -6.75 1.30 -5.44
N LEU A 8 -6.63 0.03 -5.88
CA LEU A 8 -5.43 -0.79 -5.70
C LEU A 8 -4.22 -0.11 -6.34
N GLN A 9 -4.34 0.26 -7.62
CA GLN A 9 -3.26 0.93 -8.35
C GLN A 9 -2.83 2.23 -7.66
N VAL A 10 -3.79 3.10 -7.33
CA VAL A 10 -3.50 4.38 -6.65
C VAL A 10 -2.81 4.15 -5.30
N THR A 11 -3.22 3.13 -4.56
CA THR A 11 -2.59 2.82 -3.26
C THR A 11 -1.15 2.33 -3.42
N GLN A 12 -0.89 1.48 -4.43
CA GLN A 12 0.47 1.02 -4.74
C GLN A 12 1.38 2.17 -5.19
N GLU A 13 0.87 3.10 -6.01
CA GLU A 13 1.60 4.29 -6.43
C GLU A 13 1.97 5.19 -5.24
N ARG A 14 1.02 5.42 -4.30
CA ARG A 14 1.28 6.18 -3.07
C ARG A 14 2.32 5.51 -2.17
N ILE A 15 2.30 4.19 -2.03
CA ILE A 15 3.34 3.44 -1.30
C ILE A 15 4.71 3.70 -1.96
N ALA A 16 4.80 3.62 -3.28
CA ALA A 16 6.05 3.88 -4.00
C ALA A 16 6.56 5.31 -3.81
N GLU A 17 5.66 6.30 -3.79
CA GLU A 17 6.00 7.69 -3.46
C GLU A 17 6.57 7.84 -2.05
N PHE A 18 5.95 7.21 -1.05
CA PHE A 18 6.44 7.27 0.32
C PHE A 18 7.82 6.63 0.46
N HIS A 19 8.07 5.51 -0.22
CA HIS A 19 9.41 4.93 -0.28
C HIS A 19 10.44 5.85 -0.93
N ARG A 20 10.07 6.57 -2.01
CA ARG A 20 10.96 7.56 -2.64
C ARG A 20 11.29 8.70 -1.68
N TRP A 21 10.30 9.26 -1.00
CA TRP A 21 10.53 10.34 -0.03
C TRP A 21 11.37 9.87 1.16
N LEU A 22 11.10 8.69 1.72
CA LEU A 22 11.94 8.11 2.78
C LEU A 22 13.40 7.94 2.34
N THR A 23 13.62 7.51 1.10
CA THR A 23 14.96 7.37 0.53
C THR A 23 15.67 8.72 0.44
N GLN A 24 14.97 9.76 0.00
CA GLN A 24 15.51 11.12 -0.09
C GLN A 24 15.81 11.70 1.30
N ILE A 25 14.88 11.59 2.25
CA ILE A 25 15.04 12.08 3.63
C ILE A 25 16.23 11.38 4.31
N ARG A 26 16.42 10.08 4.07
CA ARG A 26 17.57 9.34 4.62
C ARG A 26 18.93 9.89 4.15
N GLN A 27 18.98 10.51 2.98
CA GLN A 27 20.22 11.09 2.44
C GLN A 27 20.52 12.49 2.97
N THR A 28 19.50 13.22 3.43
CA THR A 28 19.61 14.66 3.73
C THR A 28 19.36 15.03 5.18
N ALA A 29 18.64 14.19 5.94
CA ALA A 29 18.25 14.50 7.31
C ALA A 29 19.39 14.23 8.32
N ARG A 30 19.38 14.98 9.42
CA ARG A 30 20.19 14.64 10.60
C ARG A 30 19.60 13.41 11.26
N SER A 31 20.44 12.57 11.88
CA SER A 31 20.00 11.30 12.50
C SER A 31 18.82 11.48 13.48
N GLU A 32 18.86 12.54 14.29
CA GLU A 32 17.82 12.84 15.30
C GLU A 32 16.47 13.24 14.68
N GLU A 33 16.49 13.90 13.51
CA GLU A 33 15.29 14.31 12.78
C GLU A 33 14.73 13.17 11.95
N PHE A 34 15.62 12.30 11.44
CA PHE A 34 15.25 11.16 10.63
C PHE A 34 14.32 10.20 11.38
N ASP A 35 14.66 9.84 12.62
CA ASP A 35 13.87 8.87 13.39
C ASP A 35 12.44 9.37 13.66
N ALA A 36 12.30 10.66 13.98
CA ALA A 36 11.00 11.29 14.21
C ALA A 36 10.12 11.31 12.94
N VAL A 37 10.71 11.57 11.77
CA VAL A 37 9.98 11.66 10.51
C VAL A 37 9.70 10.27 9.92
N ALA A 38 10.66 9.36 10.00
CA ALA A 38 10.56 8.02 9.42
C ALA A 38 9.47 7.16 10.07
N GLY A 39 9.21 7.34 11.37
CA GLY A 39 8.16 6.63 12.09
C GLY A 39 6.77 6.82 11.49
N SER A 40 6.42 8.07 11.15
CA SER A 40 5.12 8.39 10.54
C SER A 40 4.95 7.78 9.16
N TYR A 41 5.99 7.84 8.31
CA TYR A 41 5.96 7.20 7.00
C TYR A 41 5.84 5.67 7.10
N ARG A 42 6.57 5.05 8.03
CA ARG A 42 6.50 3.62 8.26
C ARG A 42 5.07 3.16 8.59
N LEU A 43 4.43 3.82 9.56
CA LEU A 43 3.06 3.46 9.97
C LEU A 43 2.06 3.57 8.82
N GLU A 44 2.14 4.64 8.01
CA GLU A 44 1.25 4.80 6.87
C GLU A 44 1.52 3.79 5.75
N ILE A 45 2.78 3.45 5.48
CA ILE A 45 3.15 2.39 4.51
C ILE A 45 2.59 1.05 4.99
N GLU A 46 2.82 0.67 6.25
CA GLU A 46 2.33 -0.59 6.81
C GLU A 46 0.80 -0.69 6.71
N ARG A 47 0.09 0.40 7.02
CA ARG A 47 -1.38 0.47 6.89
C ARG A 47 -1.85 0.28 5.45
N MET A 48 -1.23 0.97 4.49
CA MET A 48 -1.60 0.85 3.07
C MET A 48 -1.24 -0.53 2.51
N GLN A 49 -0.13 -1.11 2.93
CA GLN A 49 0.24 -2.47 2.53
C GLN A 49 -0.75 -3.51 3.05
N ALA A 50 -1.25 -3.36 4.28
CA ALA A 50 -2.32 -4.20 4.81
C ALA A 50 -3.59 -4.09 3.94
N ASP A 51 -4.02 -2.86 3.58
CA ASP A 51 -5.16 -2.63 2.69
C ASP A 51 -4.98 -3.28 1.29
N VAL A 52 -3.75 -3.25 0.75
CA VAL A 52 -3.40 -3.89 -0.53
C VAL A 52 -3.49 -5.40 -0.43
N LEU A 53 -2.92 -6.00 0.62
CA LEU A 53 -2.97 -7.45 0.83
C LEU A 53 -4.40 -7.94 1.05
N ASP A 54 -5.17 -7.22 1.87
CA ASP A 54 -6.58 -7.51 2.12
C ASP A 54 -7.41 -7.48 0.83
N TYR A 55 -7.08 -6.61 -0.13
CA TYR A 55 -7.74 -6.59 -1.43
C TYR A 55 -7.31 -7.76 -2.33
N LEU A 56 -6.01 -8.00 -2.46
CA LEU A 56 -5.46 -9.03 -3.34
C LEU A 56 -5.83 -10.45 -2.91
N LEU A 57 -6.05 -10.67 -1.62
CA LEU A 57 -6.46 -11.95 -1.07
C LEU A 57 -7.98 -12.15 -1.04
N ARG A 58 -8.77 -11.20 -1.54
CA ARG A 58 -10.23 -11.41 -1.64
C ARG A 58 -10.53 -12.56 -2.58
N PRO A 59 -11.42 -13.49 -2.18
CA PRO A 59 -11.89 -14.52 -3.08
C PRO A 59 -12.49 -13.88 -4.32
N LEU A 60 -12.02 -14.29 -5.50
CA LEU A 60 -12.70 -13.95 -6.74
C LEU A 60 -14.13 -14.51 -6.67
N PRO A 61 -15.14 -13.76 -7.16
CA PRO A 61 -16.48 -14.31 -7.23
C PRO A 61 -16.41 -15.60 -8.04
N THR A 62 -16.77 -16.72 -7.41
CA THR A 62 -16.93 -17.98 -8.11
C THR A 62 -17.96 -17.75 -9.20
N SER A 63 -17.48 -17.63 -10.45
CA SER A 63 -18.33 -17.72 -11.63
C SER A 63 -19.15 -18.99 -11.44
N ARG A 64 -20.44 -18.84 -11.12
CA ARG A 64 -21.37 -19.97 -11.16
C ARG A 64 -21.31 -20.43 -12.61
N HIS A 65 -20.57 -21.49 -12.85
CA HIS A 65 -20.56 -22.20 -14.11
C HIS A 65 -22.01 -22.62 -14.30
N ARG A 66 -22.76 -21.85 -15.09
CA ARG A 66 -24.11 -22.20 -15.50
C ARG A 66 -23.92 -23.43 -16.39
N GLN A 67 -24.01 -24.62 -15.81
CA GLN A 67 -24.16 -25.85 -16.58
C GLN A 67 -25.49 -25.74 -17.34
N PRO A 68 -25.48 -25.78 -18.69
CA PRO A 68 -26.71 -25.94 -19.44
C PRO A 68 -27.26 -27.35 -19.20
N ALA A 69 -28.58 -27.42 -19.06
CA ALA A 69 -29.37 -28.63 -18.89
C ALA A 69 -29.34 -29.54 -20.11
#